data_AF-A0A7C4NTX8-F1
#
_entry.id   AF-A0A7C4NTX8-F1
#
_cell.length_a   1.000
_cell.length_b   1.000
_cell.length_c   1.000
_cell.angle_alpha   90.00
_cell.angle_beta   90.00
_cell.angle_gamma   90.00
#
_symmetry.space_group_name_H-M   'P 1'
#
loop_
_entity.id
_entity.type
_entity.pdbx_description
1 polymer ?
#
loop_
_entity_poly.entity_id
_entity_poly.type
_entity_poly.pdbx_seq_one_letter_code
_entity_poly.pdbx_strand_id
1 'polypeptide(L)'
;MPMSITYVKHFTLGEVPKVFVDKVLQIVSDFLEIANSIDYLEVYFYSSTEDKILFLEEEALELGVIAVGDFVAMHEAWRGWPRIHIDFSRCLSLSDKHLRAVVIHEVSHAVLHGSPTYYYISIPFIHLPQLSFEQTAELIYLVTTAVKDLDVHDFITRLGMVNVLEDFVDFFIAQYKNLSCNNLEDVIQLAKVLTPCLFLNRCRVYEIISKECLGLSSKILEALKNFVENRVGDISMDTQQLLGKLLNILSNFINST
;
A
#
# COMPACT_ATOMS: atom_id res chain seq x y z
N MET A 1 6.61 29.98 10.26
CA MET A 1 6.01 29.06 11.23
C MET A 1 7.16 28.26 11.84
N PRO A 2 7.19 27.98 13.15
CA PRO A 2 8.17 27.03 13.70
C PRO A 2 8.00 25.69 12.98
N MET A 3 9.11 25.06 12.57
CA MET A 3 9.08 23.69 12.03
C MET A 3 8.52 22.79 13.13
N SER A 4 7.45 22.06 12.84
CA SER A 4 6.95 21.02 13.74
C SER A 4 8.03 19.94 13.79
N ILE A 5 8.45 19.54 14.99
CA ILE A 5 9.36 18.42 15.15
C ILE A 5 8.47 17.18 15.28
N THR A 6 8.52 16.28 14.28
CA THR A 6 7.86 14.98 14.42
C THR A 6 8.54 14.17 15.52
N TYR A 7 7.76 13.75 16.51
CA TYR A 7 8.24 12.82 17.53
C TYR A 7 8.12 11.39 17.00
N VAL A 8 9.26 10.72 16.82
CA VAL A 8 9.31 9.31 16.38
C VAL A 8 9.60 8.42 17.58
N LYS A 9 8.67 7.52 17.89
CA LYS A 9 8.88 6.44 18.87
C LYS A 9 9.11 5.14 18.13
N HIS A 10 9.98 4.28 18.65
CA HIS A 10 10.13 2.94 18.08
C HIS A 10 9.99 1.83 19.12
N PHE A 11 9.61 0.66 18.65
CA PHE A 11 9.47 -0.56 19.44
C PHE A 11 10.10 -1.72 18.68
N THR A 12 10.62 -2.69 19.41
CA THR A 12 11.26 -3.88 18.82
C THR A 12 10.71 -5.12 19.50
N LEU A 13 10.21 -6.04 18.69
CA LEU A 13 9.74 -7.36 19.11
C LEU A 13 10.69 -8.42 18.53
N GLY A 14 11.32 -9.17 19.43
CA GLY A 14 12.41 -10.11 19.10
C GLY A 14 13.76 -9.42 18.91
N GLU A 15 14.72 -10.14 18.33
CA GLU A 15 16.08 -9.65 18.11
C GLU A 15 16.24 -9.01 16.73
N VAL A 16 16.26 -7.68 16.68
CA VAL A 16 16.55 -6.90 15.47
C VAL A 16 17.87 -6.15 15.65
N PRO A 17 18.84 -6.27 14.72
CA PRO A 17 20.12 -5.58 14.83
C PRO A 17 19.96 -4.07 14.91
N LYS A 18 20.62 -3.44 15.89
CA LYS A 18 20.59 -1.98 16.07
C LYS A 18 20.95 -1.21 14.79
N VAL A 19 21.93 -1.71 14.03
CA VAL A 19 22.35 -1.10 12.76
C VAL A 19 21.20 -1.03 11.74
N PHE A 20 20.32 -2.02 11.72
CA PHE A 20 19.14 -2.01 10.86
C PHE A 20 18.09 -1.02 11.37
N VAL A 21 17.82 -1.01 12.68
CA VAL A 21 16.90 -0.05 13.32
C VAL A 21 17.34 1.38 13.04
N ASP A 22 18.61 1.71 13.33
CA ASP A 22 19.19 3.04 13.11
C ASP A 22 19.08 3.46 11.64
N LYS A 23 19.31 2.54 10.69
CA LYS A 23 19.18 2.80 9.25
C LYS A 23 17.75 3.14 8.85
N VAL A 24 16.76 2.39 9.32
CA VAL A 24 15.35 2.67 9.01
C VAL A 24 14.92 4.00 9.64
N LEU A 25 15.31 4.25 10.90
CA LEU A 25 15.00 5.52 11.57
C LEU A 25 15.66 6.72 10.89
N GLN A 26 16.86 6.56 10.32
CA GLN A 26 17.49 7.59 9.51
C GLN A 26 16.65 7.88 8.25
N ILE A 27 16.20 6.85 7.53
CA ILE A 27 15.33 7.02 6.34
C ILE A 27 14.04 7.76 6.72
N VAL A 28 13.42 7.38 7.85
CA VAL A 28 12.20 8.02 8.37
C VAL A 28 12.47 9.50 8.69
N SER A 29 13.54 9.80 9.42
CA SER A 29 13.92 11.16 9.79
C SER A 29 14.18 12.04 8.56
N ASP A 30 15.02 11.56 7.65
CA ASP A 30 15.38 12.29 6.41
C ASP A 30 14.15 12.62 5.57
N PHE A 31 13.18 11.69 5.51
CA PHE A 31 11.96 11.92 4.75
C PHE A 31 11.00 12.89 5.45
N LEU A 32 10.85 12.78 6.78
CA LEU A 32 9.99 13.67 7.55
C LEU A 32 10.48 15.12 7.57
N GLU A 33 11.80 15.36 7.49
CA GLU A 33 12.35 16.71 7.31
C GLU A 33 11.86 17.38 6.01
N ILE A 34 11.58 16.58 4.97
CA ILE A 34 11.09 17.06 3.68
C ILE A 34 9.55 17.17 3.70
N ALA A 35 8.86 16.17 4.23
CA ALA A 35 7.40 16.09 4.22
C ALA A 35 6.73 17.04 5.23
N ASN A 36 7.34 17.21 6.41
CA ASN A 36 6.98 18.10 7.52
C ASN A 36 5.45 18.25 7.77
N SER A 37 4.79 17.13 8.09
CA SER A 37 3.32 17.05 8.03
C SER A 37 2.66 16.26 9.17
N ILE A 38 3.42 15.62 10.06
CA ILE A 38 2.87 14.87 11.21
C ILE A 38 3.64 15.17 12.49
N ASP A 39 2.95 15.13 13.63
CA ASP A 39 3.54 15.44 14.94
C ASP A 39 4.07 14.20 15.67
N TYR A 40 3.54 13.01 15.35
CA TYR A 40 3.86 11.76 16.04
C TYR A 40 3.85 10.58 15.06
N LEU A 41 4.81 9.67 15.19
CA LEU A 41 4.88 8.41 14.45
C LEU A 41 5.44 7.30 15.34
N GLU A 42 4.85 6.12 15.29
CA GLU A 42 5.47 4.92 15.86
C GLU A 42 6.05 4.01 14.77
N VAL A 43 7.22 3.44 15.05
CA VAL A 43 7.90 2.49 14.17
C VAL A 43 8.11 1.18 14.92
N TYR A 44 7.42 0.13 14.49
CA TYR A 44 7.54 -1.20 15.06
C TYR A 44 8.47 -2.07 14.22
N PHE A 45 9.44 -2.70 14.87
CA PHE A 45 10.37 -3.63 14.25
C PHE A 45 10.11 -5.04 14.76
N TYR A 46 9.95 -5.99 13.86
CA TYR A 46 9.68 -7.39 14.19
C TYR A 46 10.82 -8.26 13.66
N SER A 47 11.34 -9.15 14.51
CA SER A 47 12.42 -10.06 14.14
C SER A 47 11.99 -11.11 13.11
N SER A 48 10.70 -11.47 13.10
CA SER A 48 10.10 -12.48 12.24
C SER A 48 8.76 -12.01 11.66
N THR A 49 8.33 -12.64 10.55
CA THR A 49 7.00 -12.41 9.97
C THR A 49 5.91 -12.87 10.92
N GLU A 50 6.14 -13.97 11.63
CA GLU A 50 5.20 -14.56 12.58
C GLU A 50 4.92 -13.61 13.74
N ASP A 51 5.94 -13.00 14.35
CA ASP A 51 5.77 -12.02 15.43
C ASP A 51 4.94 -10.82 14.97
N LYS A 52 5.18 -10.35 13.73
CA LYS A 52 4.45 -9.22 13.13
C LYS A 52 2.99 -9.57 12.94
N ILE A 53 2.70 -10.72 12.32
CA ILE A 53 1.32 -11.15 12.04
C ILE A 53 0.56 -11.36 13.34
N LEU A 54 1.13 -12.10 14.30
CA LEU A 54 0.47 -12.36 15.59
C LEU A 54 0.14 -11.05 16.32
N PHE A 55 1.10 -10.13 16.41
CA PHE A 55 0.88 -8.84 17.05
C PHE A 55 -0.25 -8.05 16.39
N LEU A 56 -0.25 -7.98 15.06
CA LEU A 56 -1.24 -7.21 14.30
C LEU A 56 -2.62 -7.86 14.33
N GLU A 57 -2.71 -9.19 14.25
CA GLU A 57 -3.98 -9.92 14.31
C GLU A 57 -4.62 -9.82 15.70
N GLU A 58 -3.83 -9.94 16.77
CA GLU A 58 -4.33 -9.76 18.14
C GLU A 58 -4.92 -8.35 18.33
N GLU A 59 -4.22 -7.32 17.85
CA GLU A 59 -4.71 -5.94 17.95
C GLU A 59 -5.91 -5.67 17.03
N ALA A 60 -5.90 -6.24 15.82
CA ALA A 60 -7.02 -6.15 14.89
C ALA A 60 -8.29 -6.75 15.50
N LEU A 61 -8.18 -7.92 16.13
CA LEU A 61 -9.29 -8.57 16.84
C LEU A 61 -9.81 -7.72 18.00
N GLU A 62 -8.92 -7.10 18.79
CA GLU A 62 -9.31 -6.20 19.88
C GLU A 62 -10.11 -4.99 19.38
N LEU A 63 -9.73 -4.46 18.21
CA LEU A 63 -10.30 -3.24 17.63
C LEU A 63 -11.44 -3.49 16.63
N GLY A 64 -11.76 -4.76 16.34
CA GLY A 64 -12.78 -5.12 15.35
C GLY A 64 -12.37 -4.86 13.91
N VAL A 65 -11.06 -4.84 13.62
CA VAL A 65 -10.51 -4.76 12.27
C VAL A 65 -10.58 -6.15 11.63
N ILE A 66 -11.23 -6.24 10.47
CA ILE A 66 -11.55 -7.52 9.83
C ILE A 66 -10.44 -8.02 8.90
N ALA A 67 -9.69 -7.10 8.28
CA ALA A 67 -8.67 -7.43 7.29
C ALA A 67 -7.33 -6.79 7.65
N VAL A 68 -6.27 -7.60 7.65
CA VAL A 68 -4.89 -7.21 7.92
C VAL A 68 -4.04 -7.66 6.74
N GLY A 69 -3.21 -6.77 6.20
CA GLY A 69 -2.31 -7.12 5.09
C GLY A 69 -0.99 -7.72 5.57
N ASP A 70 -0.49 -8.75 4.87
CA ASP A 70 0.87 -9.26 5.10
C ASP A 70 1.88 -8.69 4.09
N PHE A 71 2.41 -7.51 4.42
CA PHE A 71 3.44 -6.84 3.64
C PHE A 71 4.78 -6.81 4.38
N VAL A 72 5.89 -6.64 3.63
CA VAL A 72 7.24 -6.50 4.23
C VAL A 72 7.34 -5.28 5.16
N ALA A 73 6.61 -4.23 4.83
CA ALA A 73 6.31 -3.13 5.70
C ALA A 73 4.86 -2.73 5.48
N MET A 74 4.20 -2.20 6.51
CA MET A 74 2.84 -1.68 6.38
C MET A 74 2.58 -0.52 7.33
N HIS A 75 1.71 0.38 6.90
CA HIS A 75 1.17 1.45 7.71
C HIS A 75 -0.25 1.15 8.21
N GLU A 76 -0.50 1.43 9.48
CA GLU A 76 -1.84 1.56 10.02
C GLU A 76 -2.00 2.75 10.98
N ALA A 77 -3.25 3.04 11.36
CA ALA A 77 -3.56 4.11 12.32
C ALA A 77 -4.78 3.77 13.19
N TRP A 78 -5.03 2.49 13.47
CA TRP A 78 -6.25 2.00 14.11
C TRP A 78 -6.46 2.59 15.51
N ARG A 79 -5.37 2.87 16.24
CA ARG A 79 -5.40 3.44 17.60
C ARG A 79 -5.53 4.97 17.64
N GLY A 80 -5.52 5.66 16.50
CA GLY A 80 -5.65 7.13 16.44
C GLY A 80 -4.38 7.89 16.10
N TRP A 81 -3.26 7.21 15.88
CA TRP A 81 -1.99 7.79 15.45
C TRP A 81 -1.32 6.89 14.42
N PRO A 82 -0.49 7.43 13.51
CA PRO A 82 0.14 6.62 12.48
C PRO A 82 1.22 5.72 13.08
N ARG A 83 1.25 4.47 12.63
CA ARG A 83 2.29 3.49 12.94
C ARG A 83 2.72 2.79 11.67
N ILE A 84 4.02 2.52 11.58
CA ILE A 84 4.58 1.68 10.53
C ILE A 84 5.18 0.42 11.16
N HIS A 85 4.98 -0.71 10.51
CA HIS A 85 5.39 -2.03 10.96
C HIS A 85 6.41 -2.58 9.97
N ILE A 86 7.60 -2.97 10.44
CA ILE A 86 8.73 -3.40 9.62
C ILE A 86 9.09 -4.86 9.95
N ASP A 87 8.98 -5.72 8.95
CA ASP A 87 9.39 -7.12 9.03
C ASP A 87 10.88 -7.25 8.71
N PHE A 88 11.72 -7.37 9.74
CA PHE A 88 13.17 -7.45 9.54
C PHE A 88 13.57 -8.67 8.71
N SER A 89 12.95 -9.83 8.97
CA SER A 89 13.27 -11.09 8.29
C SER A 89 13.08 -11.00 6.78
N ARG A 90 11.98 -10.38 6.33
CA ARG A 90 11.70 -10.14 4.90
C ARG A 90 12.59 -9.04 4.33
N CYS A 91 12.95 -8.03 5.13
CA CYS A 91 13.86 -6.95 4.72
C CYS A 91 15.30 -7.42 4.44
N LEU A 92 15.76 -8.55 4.98
CA LEU A 92 17.11 -9.08 4.73
C LEU A 92 17.41 -9.34 3.25
N SER A 93 16.37 -9.63 2.46
CA SER A 93 16.49 -9.86 1.02
C SER A 93 16.52 -8.57 0.19
N LEU A 94 16.25 -7.42 0.81
CA LEU A 94 16.10 -6.15 0.10
C LEU A 94 17.45 -5.47 -0.08
N SER A 95 17.63 -4.88 -1.26
CA SER A 95 18.69 -3.90 -1.47
C SER A 95 18.39 -2.62 -0.68
N ASP A 96 19.43 -1.83 -0.41
CA ASP A 96 19.30 -0.56 0.31
C ASP A 96 18.30 0.41 -0.33
N LYS A 97 18.28 0.45 -1.67
CA LYS A 97 17.34 1.29 -2.43
C LYS A 97 15.89 0.79 -2.30
N HIS A 98 15.66 -0.52 -2.31
CA HIS A 98 14.33 -1.09 -2.10
C HIS A 98 13.82 -0.87 -0.68
N LEU A 99 14.68 -1.07 0.33
CA LEU A 99 14.34 -0.77 1.72
C LEU A 99 13.95 0.71 1.88
N ARG A 100 14.75 1.62 1.31
CA ARG A 100 14.45 3.06 1.34
C ARG A 100 13.12 3.37 0.67
N ALA A 101 12.84 2.78 -0.49
CA ALA A 101 11.60 3.01 -1.22
C ALA A 101 10.36 2.52 -0.45
N VAL A 102 10.43 1.32 0.11
CA VAL A 102 9.36 0.74 0.93
C VAL A 102 9.12 1.57 2.19
N VAL A 103 10.16 1.95 2.92
CA VAL A 103 10.01 2.77 4.14
C VAL A 103 9.39 4.13 3.80
N ILE A 104 9.84 4.80 2.73
CA ILE A 104 9.26 6.09 2.32
C ILE A 104 7.80 5.94 1.90
N HIS A 105 7.43 4.84 1.24
CA HIS A 105 6.04 4.55 0.89
C HIS A 105 5.17 4.46 2.16
N GLU A 106 5.60 3.71 3.18
CA GLU A 106 4.83 3.60 4.44
C GLU A 106 4.81 4.89 5.26
N VAL A 107 5.91 5.65 5.30
CA VAL A 107 5.91 6.96 5.97
C VAL A 107 5.03 7.96 5.22
N SER A 108 4.93 7.85 3.89
CA SER A 108 3.97 8.65 3.11
C SER A 108 2.53 8.30 3.46
N HIS A 109 2.22 7.01 3.68
CA HIS A 109 0.92 6.61 4.24
C HIS A 109 0.70 7.21 5.64
N ALA A 110 1.70 7.22 6.51
CA ALA A 110 1.60 7.88 7.82
C ALA A 110 1.27 9.37 7.72
N VAL A 111 1.90 10.05 6.75
CA VAL A 111 1.68 11.48 6.47
C VAL A 111 0.27 11.76 5.97
N LEU A 112 -0.21 10.97 5.01
CA LEU A 112 -1.48 11.25 4.31
C LEU A 112 -2.68 10.60 5.00
N HIS A 113 -2.47 9.49 5.70
CA HIS A 113 -3.51 8.56 6.14
C HIS A 113 -3.37 8.15 7.61
N GLY A 114 -2.67 8.94 8.43
CA GLY A 114 -2.42 8.68 9.85
C GLY A 114 -3.62 8.84 10.80
N SER A 115 -4.84 8.71 10.28
CA SER A 115 -6.09 8.83 11.03
C SER A 115 -6.95 7.57 10.85
N PRO A 116 -7.66 7.09 11.90
CA PRO A 116 -8.64 6.01 11.80
C PRO A 116 -9.72 6.26 10.74
N THR A 117 -9.99 7.51 10.38
CA THR A 117 -10.98 7.87 9.36
C THR A 117 -10.73 7.21 8.00
N TYR A 118 -9.47 6.90 7.67
CA TYR A 118 -9.12 6.19 6.44
C TYR A 118 -9.38 4.67 6.50
N TYR A 119 -9.80 4.15 7.65
CA TYR A 119 -10.07 2.74 7.91
C TYR A 119 -11.56 2.45 8.12
N TYR A 120 -12.40 3.48 8.21
CA TYR A 120 -13.87 3.34 8.22
C TYR A 120 -14.41 3.25 6.80
N ILE A 121 -14.31 2.05 6.21
CA ILE A 121 -14.83 1.78 4.87
C ILE A 121 -16.23 1.22 4.96
N SER A 122 -17.19 1.91 4.32
CA SER A 122 -18.53 1.37 4.15
C SER A 122 -18.48 0.23 3.15
N ILE A 123 -18.62 -1.00 3.65
CA ILE A 123 -18.78 -2.20 2.81
C ILE A 123 -20.06 -2.01 2.00
N PRO A 124 -19.99 -1.81 0.69
CA PRO A 124 -21.19 -1.65 -0.09
C PRO A 124 -22.00 -2.95 -0.07
N PHE A 125 -23.31 -2.86 -0.22
CA PHE A 125 -24.18 -3.96 -0.67
C PHE A 125 -23.90 -4.34 -2.14
N ILE A 126 -22.68 -4.16 -2.67
CA ILE A 126 -22.29 -4.85 -3.89
C ILE A 126 -22.28 -6.32 -3.49
N HIS A 127 -23.40 -6.99 -3.76
CA HIS A 127 -23.49 -8.42 -3.64
C HIS A 127 -22.42 -9.00 -4.58
N LEU A 128 -21.32 -9.45 -4.01
CA LEU A 128 -20.45 -10.45 -4.57
C LEU A 128 -20.98 -11.79 -4.04
N PRO A 129 -22.08 -12.34 -4.59
CA PRO A 129 -22.86 -13.41 -3.96
C PRO A 129 -22.08 -14.72 -3.76
N GLN A 130 -20.87 -14.81 -4.31
CA GLN A 130 -20.00 -15.98 -4.19
C GLN A 130 -18.96 -15.86 -3.08
N LEU A 131 -18.87 -14.73 -2.37
CA LEU A 131 -17.86 -14.49 -1.35
C LEU A 131 -18.47 -14.44 0.05
N SER A 132 -17.71 -14.92 1.03
CA SER A 132 -18.04 -14.70 2.45
C SER A 132 -17.89 -13.22 2.81
N PHE A 133 -18.36 -12.86 4.01
CA PHE A 133 -18.19 -11.51 4.53
C PHE A 133 -16.70 -11.15 4.67
N GLU A 134 -15.89 -12.09 5.18
CA GLU A 134 -14.45 -11.94 5.38
C GLU A 134 -13.73 -11.76 4.05
N GLN A 135 -14.00 -12.62 3.07
CA GLN A 135 -13.44 -12.50 1.71
C GLN A 135 -13.81 -11.17 1.05
N THR A 136 -15.04 -10.70 1.28
CA THR A 136 -15.48 -9.39 0.78
C THR A 136 -14.70 -8.26 1.46
N ALA A 137 -14.49 -8.33 2.77
CA ALA A 137 -13.71 -7.35 3.52
C ALA A 137 -12.24 -7.33 3.08
N GLU A 138 -11.61 -8.48 2.83
CA GLU A 138 -10.26 -8.60 2.30
C GLU A 138 -10.12 -7.93 0.92
N LEU A 139 -11.05 -8.19 0.00
CA LEU A 139 -11.03 -7.54 -1.31
C LEU A 139 -11.21 -6.02 -1.21
N ILE A 140 -12.13 -5.57 -0.36
CA ILE A 140 -12.36 -4.14 -0.12
C ILE A 140 -11.11 -3.49 0.49
N TYR A 141 -10.45 -4.19 1.40
CA TYR A 141 -9.18 -3.77 1.96
C TYR A 141 -8.13 -3.59 0.86
N LEU A 142 -7.96 -4.59 -0.02
CA LEU A 142 -7.01 -4.50 -1.13
C LEU A 142 -7.30 -3.31 -2.05
N VAL A 143 -8.58 -3.09 -2.44
CA VAL A 143 -8.96 -1.93 -3.25
C VAL A 143 -8.69 -0.62 -2.52
N THR A 144 -9.01 -0.54 -1.23
CA THR A 144 -8.75 0.64 -0.40
C THR A 144 -7.25 0.93 -0.35
N THR A 145 -6.40 -0.08 -0.24
CA THR A 145 -4.95 0.14 -0.32
C THR A 145 -4.52 0.68 -1.68
N ALA A 146 -5.10 0.20 -2.79
CA ALA A 146 -4.80 0.74 -4.12
C ALA A 146 -5.24 2.21 -4.26
N VAL A 147 -6.37 2.60 -3.67
CA VAL A 147 -6.81 4.01 -3.62
C VAL A 147 -5.81 4.87 -2.86
N LYS A 148 -5.40 4.44 -1.66
CA LYS A 148 -4.40 5.17 -0.86
C LYS A 148 -3.03 5.23 -1.53
N ASP A 149 -2.63 4.16 -2.22
CA ASP A 149 -1.35 4.12 -2.93
C ASP A 149 -1.29 5.17 -4.05
N LEU A 150 -2.41 5.49 -4.70
CA LEU A 150 -2.47 6.60 -5.66
C LEU A 150 -2.12 7.94 -5.00
N ASP A 151 -2.62 8.20 -3.79
CA ASP A 151 -2.31 9.42 -3.02
C ASP A 151 -0.84 9.47 -2.62
N VAL A 152 -0.30 8.34 -2.18
CA VAL A 152 1.12 8.21 -1.82
C VAL A 152 2.02 8.44 -3.02
N HIS A 153 1.73 7.84 -4.17
CA HIS A 153 2.58 7.96 -5.36
C HIS A 153 2.53 9.38 -5.95
N ASP A 154 1.37 10.03 -5.94
CA ASP A 154 1.24 11.45 -6.29
C ASP A 154 2.05 12.34 -5.32
N PHE A 155 1.94 12.08 -4.02
CA PHE A 155 2.65 12.84 -2.98
C PHE A 155 4.18 12.75 -3.12
N ILE A 156 4.72 11.53 -3.26
CA ILE A 156 6.16 11.30 -3.48
C ILE A 156 6.63 12.02 -4.76
N THR A 157 5.82 11.98 -5.81
CA THR A 157 6.12 12.65 -7.08
C THR A 157 6.14 14.17 -6.92
N ARG A 158 5.18 14.75 -6.19
CA ARG A 158 5.13 16.18 -5.88
C ARG A 158 6.29 16.67 -5.01
N LEU A 159 6.87 15.79 -4.19
CA LEU A 159 8.12 16.07 -3.47
C LEU A 159 9.37 16.00 -4.36
N GLY A 160 9.24 15.68 -5.65
CA GLY A 160 10.35 15.55 -6.59
C GLY A 160 11.14 14.25 -6.44
N MET A 161 10.61 13.27 -5.72
CA MET A 161 11.30 12.02 -5.36
C MET A 161 10.97 10.87 -6.32
N VAL A 162 10.93 11.14 -7.62
CA VAL A 162 10.54 10.19 -8.67
C VAL A 162 11.41 8.93 -8.67
N ASN A 163 12.70 9.07 -8.36
CA ASN A 163 13.63 7.95 -8.23
C ASN A 163 13.20 6.94 -7.15
N VAL A 164 12.57 7.40 -6.08
CA VAL A 164 12.04 6.53 -5.02
C VAL A 164 10.88 5.69 -5.55
N LEU A 165 10.04 6.28 -6.39
CA LEU A 165 8.93 5.57 -7.02
C LEU A 165 9.44 4.54 -8.05
N GLU A 166 10.50 4.86 -8.79
CA GLU A 166 11.18 3.91 -9.68
C GLU A 166 11.80 2.73 -8.90
N ASP A 167 12.44 3.00 -7.76
CA ASP A 167 13.00 1.97 -6.87
C ASP A 167 11.89 1.14 -6.20
N PHE A 168 10.71 1.71 -5.96
CA PHE A 168 9.54 0.99 -5.47
C PHE A 168 8.96 0.05 -6.53
N VAL A 169 8.93 0.48 -7.80
CA VAL A 169 8.59 -0.39 -8.92
C VAL A 169 9.59 -1.54 -9.07
N ASP A 170 10.89 -1.27 -8.92
CA ASP A 170 11.92 -2.32 -8.92
C ASP A 170 11.71 -3.32 -7.79
N PHE A 171 11.30 -2.85 -6.61
CA PHE A 171 10.92 -3.70 -5.51
C PHE A 171 9.74 -4.63 -5.89
N PHE A 172 8.67 -4.12 -6.51
CA PHE A 172 7.58 -4.97 -7.00
C PHE A 172 8.06 -6.00 -8.01
N ILE A 173 8.94 -5.61 -8.94
CA ILE A 173 9.51 -6.52 -9.94
C ILE A 173 10.32 -7.64 -9.26
N ALA A 174 11.03 -7.33 -8.17
CA ALA A 174 11.79 -8.31 -7.42
C ALA A 174 10.90 -9.26 -6.59
N GLN A 175 9.78 -8.78 -6.06
CA GLN A 175 8.88 -9.55 -5.20
C GLN A 175 7.89 -10.41 -5.97
N TYR A 176 7.34 -9.90 -7.07
CA TYR A 176 6.31 -10.58 -7.84
C TYR A 176 6.89 -11.21 -9.09
N LYS A 177 6.46 -12.44 -9.39
CA LYS A 177 6.78 -13.11 -10.65
C LYS A 177 5.48 -13.63 -11.27
N ASN A 178 5.24 -13.28 -12.53
CA ASN A 178 4.10 -13.74 -13.32
C ASN A 178 2.75 -13.45 -12.65
N LEU A 179 2.45 -12.17 -12.42
CA LEU A 179 1.11 -11.77 -11.95
C LEU A 179 0.05 -12.23 -12.98
N SER A 180 -0.92 -13.00 -12.50
CA SER A 180 -2.07 -13.45 -13.28
C SER A 180 -3.19 -12.41 -13.27
N CYS A 181 -4.28 -12.72 -13.98
CA CYS A 181 -5.50 -11.90 -14.06
C CYS A 181 -6.74 -12.81 -14.20
N ASN A 182 -6.72 -13.95 -13.52
CA ASN A 182 -7.73 -15.00 -13.69
C ASN A 182 -9.00 -14.73 -12.88
N ASN A 183 -8.88 -13.95 -11.81
CA ASN A 183 -9.95 -13.65 -10.88
C ASN A 183 -9.91 -12.16 -10.48
N LEU A 184 -10.85 -11.75 -9.64
CA LEU A 184 -10.97 -10.37 -9.20
C LEU A 184 -9.81 -9.91 -8.31
N GLU A 185 -9.33 -10.78 -7.43
CA GLU A 185 -8.20 -10.50 -6.54
C GLU A 185 -6.93 -10.20 -7.37
N ASP A 186 -6.64 -11.02 -8.36
CA ASP A 186 -5.55 -10.83 -9.31
C ASP A 186 -5.65 -9.47 -10.02
N VAL A 187 -6.85 -9.09 -10.47
CA VAL A 187 -7.09 -7.80 -11.14
C VAL A 187 -6.88 -6.62 -10.20
N ILE A 188 -7.30 -6.74 -8.95
CA ILE A 188 -7.09 -5.71 -7.92
C ILE A 188 -5.60 -5.60 -7.60
N GLN A 189 -4.91 -6.73 -7.42
CA GLN A 189 -3.47 -6.77 -7.20
C GLN A 189 -2.71 -6.15 -8.38
N LEU A 190 -3.13 -6.44 -9.61
CA LEU A 190 -2.59 -5.84 -10.83
C LEU A 190 -2.83 -4.33 -10.86
N ALA A 191 -4.02 -3.86 -10.48
CA ALA A 191 -4.31 -2.44 -10.37
C ALA A 191 -3.40 -1.75 -9.35
N LYS A 192 -3.21 -2.36 -8.17
CA LYS A 192 -2.32 -1.87 -7.11
C LYS A 192 -0.88 -1.69 -7.60
N VAL A 193 -0.28 -2.70 -8.23
CA VAL A 193 1.10 -2.61 -8.74
C VAL A 193 1.25 -1.65 -9.92
N LEU A 194 0.16 -1.33 -10.63
CA LEU A 194 0.16 -0.35 -11.71
C LEU A 194 -0.01 1.10 -11.23
N THR A 195 -0.40 1.35 -9.98
CA THR A 195 -0.59 2.73 -9.47
C THR A 195 0.65 3.64 -9.61
N PRO A 196 1.91 3.20 -9.40
CA PRO A 196 3.09 4.04 -9.66
C PRO A 196 3.19 4.53 -11.10
N CYS A 197 2.68 3.73 -12.04
CA CYS A 197 2.85 3.95 -13.47
C CYS A 197 2.08 5.15 -14.00
N LEU A 198 1.13 5.69 -13.24
CA LEU A 198 0.48 6.96 -13.57
C LEU A 198 1.40 8.17 -13.39
N PHE A 199 2.42 8.04 -12.53
CA PHE A 199 3.28 9.15 -12.11
C PHE A 199 4.72 9.01 -12.64
N LEU A 200 5.00 7.94 -13.39
CA LEU A 200 6.30 7.68 -14.01
C LEU A 200 6.23 7.87 -15.52
N ASN A 201 7.28 8.45 -16.10
CA ASN A 201 7.43 8.55 -17.56
C ASN A 201 7.59 7.17 -18.24
N ARG A 202 8.15 6.20 -17.52
CA ARG A 202 8.34 4.83 -18.00
C ARG A 202 7.98 3.83 -16.90
N CYS A 203 6.87 3.13 -17.09
CA CYS A 203 6.45 2.03 -16.23
C CYS A 203 7.17 0.73 -16.61
N ARG A 204 7.89 0.13 -15.67
CA ARG A 204 8.58 -1.17 -15.84
C ARG A 204 7.81 -2.37 -15.28
N VAL A 205 6.66 -2.14 -14.64
CA VAL A 205 5.81 -3.21 -14.07
C VAL A 205 5.36 -4.23 -15.12
N TYR A 206 5.29 -3.84 -16.40
CA TYR A 206 5.01 -4.77 -17.50
C TYR A 206 6.01 -5.94 -17.64
N GLU A 207 7.18 -5.86 -17.00
CA GLU A 207 8.17 -6.95 -16.97
C GLU A 207 7.71 -8.16 -16.15
N ILE A 208 6.77 -7.99 -15.21
CA ILE A 208 6.28 -9.05 -14.32
C ILE A 208 4.83 -9.49 -14.58
N ILE A 209 4.16 -8.83 -15.52
CA ILE A 209 2.77 -9.12 -15.90
C ILE A 209 2.76 -10.26 -16.92
N SER A 210 1.88 -11.26 -16.74
CA SER A 210 1.76 -12.34 -17.71
C SER A 210 1.36 -11.81 -19.10
N LYS A 211 1.77 -12.52 -20.16
CA LYS A 211 1.43 -12.10 -21.53
C LYS A 211 -0.08 -12.02 -21.75
N GLU A 212 -0.86 -12.91 -21.12
CA GLU A 212 -2.32 -12.87 -21.21
C GLU A 212 -2.89 -11.58 -20.59
N CYS A 213 -2.24 -11.04 -19.56
CA CYS A 213 -2.72 -9.89 -18.81
C CYS A 213 -2.29 -8.53 -19.39
N LEU A 214 -1.43 -8.48 -20.41
CA LEU A 214 -0.94 -7.21 -20.98
C LEU A 214 -2.08 -6.33 -21.54
N GLY A 215 -3.03 -6.95 -22.25
CA GLY A 215 -4.21 -6.24 -22.77
C GLY A 215 -5.11 -5.71 -21.66
N LEU A 216 -5.27 -6.49 -20.58
CA LEU A 216 -6.03 -6.09 -19.41
C LEU A 216 -5.37 -4.96 -18.64
N SER A 217 -4.04 -5.03 -18.46
CA SER A 217 -3.22 -4.04 -17.75
C SER A 217 -3.35 -2.65 -18.35
N SER A 218 -3.43 -2.56 -19.68
CA SER A 218 -3.63 -1.29 -20.38
C SER A 218 -5.00 -0.67 -20.05
N LYS A 219 -6.06 -1.49 -20.02
CA LYS A 219 -7.41 -1.05 -19.63
C LYS A 219 -7.48 -0.63 -18.16
N ILE A 220 -6.81 -1.38 -17.28
CA ILE A 220 -6.71 -1.04 -15.86
C ILE A 220 -6.01 0.30 -15.67
N LEU A 221 -4.87 0.51 -16.34
CA LEU A 221 -4.12 1.77 -16.24
C LEU A 221 -4.95 2.97 -16.71
N GLU A 222 -5.68 2.83 -17.82
CA GLU A 222 -6.61 3.85 -18.29
C GLU A 222 -7.74 4.12 -17.28
N ALA A 223 -8.29 3.06 -16.68
CA ALA A 223 -9.32 3.19 -15.66
C ALA A 223 -8.82 3.88 -14.39
N LEU A 224 -7.58 3.59 -13.96
CA LEU A 224 -6.93 4.25 -12.83
C LEU A 224 -6.68 5.74 -13.14
N LYS A 225 -6.21 6.07 -14.34
CA LYS A 225 -6.04 7.47 -14.78
C LYS A 225 -7.37 8.23 -14.70
N ASN A 226 -8.41 7.68 -15.34
CA ASN A 226 -9.75 8.27 -15.31
C ASN A 226 -10.32 8.34 -13.89
N PHE A 227 -9.98 7.40 -13.01
CA PHE A 227 -10.39 7.41 -11.62
C PHE A 227 -9.75 8.58 -10.85
N VAL A 228 -8.43 8.78 -10.98
CA VAL A 228 -7.72 9.89 -10.32
C VAL A 228 -8.29 11.25 -10.73
N GLU A 229 -8.64 11.43 -12.02
CA GLU A 229 -9.23 12.67 -12.54
C GLU A 229 -10.65 12.95 -12.03
N ASN A 230 -11.39 11.92 -11.61
CA ASN A 230 -12.81 12.00 -11.25
C ASN A 230 -13.10 11.54 -9.81
N ARG A 231 -12.08 11.52 -8.95
CA ARG A 231 -12.20 11.08 -7.56
C ARG A 231 -13.08 12.04 -6.75
N VAL A 232 -13.80 11.50 -5.77
CA VAL A 232 -14.65 12.27 -4.87
C VAL A 232 -13.84 12.76 -3.66
N GLY A 233 -12.82 12.01 -3.25
CA GLY A 233 -12.01 12.30 -2.06
C GLY A 233 -12.59 11.74 -0.76
N ASP A 234 -13.69 10.98 -0.84
CA ASP A 234 -14.20 10.14 0.25
C ASP A 234 -13.72 8.70 0.03
N ILE A 235 -12.98 8.15 0.99
CA ILE A 235 -12.33 6.85 0.83
C ILE A 235 -13.33 5.71 0.58
N SER A 236 -14.54 5.77 1.16
CA SER A 236 -15.55 4.74 0.94
C SER A 236 -16.10 4.82 -0.48
N MET A 237 -16.46 6.02 -0.94
CA MET A 237 -16.97 6.24 -2.30
C MET A 237 -15.90 5.94 -3.36
N ASP A 238 -14.66 6.37 -3.13
CA ASP A 238 -13.52 6.16 -4.02
C ASP A 238 -13.20 4.66 -4.15
N THR A 239 -13.19 3.91 -3.02
CA THR A 239 -13.04 2.45 -3.03
C THR A 239 -14.17 1.77 -3.83
N GLN A 240 -15.43 2.17 -3.62
CA GLN A 240 -16.57 1.60 -4.35
C GLN A 240 -16.50 1.88 -5.86
N GLN A 241 -16.14 3.10 -6.23
CA GLN A 241 -16.00 3.52 -7.62
C GLN A 241 -14.89 2.75 -8.32
N LEU A 242 -13.73 2.58 -7.67
CA LEU A 242 -12.61 1.82 -8.24
C LEU A 242 -12.97 0.33 -8.37
N LEU A 243 -13.55 -0.28 -7.32
CA LEU A 243 -13.99 -1.68 -7.37
C LEU A 243 -14.98 -1.93 -8.52
N GLY A 244 -15.97 -1.04 -8.68
CA GLY A 244 -16.95 -1.13 -9.78
C GLY A 244 -16.30 -1.06 -11.17
N LYS A 245 -15.29 -0.20 -11.35
CA LYS A 245 -14.51 -0.12 -12.60
C LYS A 245 -13.74 -1.41 -12.87
N LEU A 246 -13.05 -1.95 -11.86
CA LEU A 246 -12.25 -3.18 -12.00
C LEU A 246 -13.13 -4.41 -12.29
N LEU A 247 -14.28 -4.54 -11.63
CA LEU A 247 -15.27 -5.58 -11.90
C LEU A 247 -15.77 -5.57 -13.35
N ASN A 248 -16.10 -4.38 -13.85
CA ASN A 248 -16.55 -4.21 -15.24
C ASN A 248 -15.45 -4.58 -16.24
N ILE A 249 -14.21 -4.18 -15.96
CA ILE A 249 -13.05 -4.53 -16.80
C ILE A 249 -12.84 -6.04 -16.86
N LEU A 250 -12.88 -6.73 -15.71
CA LEU A 250 -12.73 -8.19 -15.65
C LEU A 250 -13.87 -8.90 -16.40
N SER A 251 -15.12 -8.48 -16.18
CA SER A 251 -16.29 -9.09 -16.84
C SER A 251 -16.22 -8.95 -18.36
N ASN A 252 -15.80 -7.78 -18.87
CA ASN A 252 -15.63 -7.57 -20.30
C ASN A 252 -14.43 -8.34 -20.88
N PHE A 253 -13.38 -8.56 -20.08
CA PHE A 253 -12.22 -9.34 -20.49
C PHE A 253 -12.58 -10.81 -20.66
N ILE A 254 -13.23 -11.42 -19.66
CA ILE A 254 -13.69 -12.81 -19.70
C ILE A 254 -14.66 -13.05 -20.86
N ASN A 255 -15.57 -12.10 -21.13
CA ASN A 255 -16.52 -12.22 -22.24
C ASN A 255 -15.89 -12.05 -23.64
N SER A 256 -14.63 -11.59 -23.72
CA SER A 256 -13.93 -11.32 -24.98
C SER A 256 -12.89 -12.39 -25.37
N THR A 257 -12.61 -13.33 -24.46
CA THR A 257 -11.70 -14.47 -24.61
C THR A 257 -12.47 -15.76 -24.81
#